data_AF-A0A4V6SA98-F1
#
_entry.id   AF-A0A4V6SA98-F1
#
_cell.length_a   1.000
_cell.length_b   1.000
_cell.length_c   1.000
_cell.angle_alpha   90.00
_cell.angle_beta   90.00
_cell.angle_gamma   90.00
#
_symmetry.space_group_name_H-M   'P 1'
#
loop_
_entity.id
_entity.type
_entity.pdbx_description
1 polymer ?
#
loop_
_entity_poly.entity_id
_entity_poly.type
_entity_poly.pdbx_seq_one_letter_code
_entity_poly.pdbx_strand_id
1 'polypeptide(L)'
;MNSFKVLQKVLSNHPKSREIISASLGAFTAILLLMSLISRLQLTMEMELLVLASMGASTFLLFVLPHSPMAQPWPLMAGHLIAAVVGVNCNYWIADPIIATATAVGLSVLLMHLLHALHPPAAATAIIAVIGLPEHSAIAWQFVYAVVIINAGGLLFLSLLINNLLPGRHYPQRDSHHKHHQQFIKSADEKLLLNEADFQWALSQIDTVIDVSETDLVDLYEFAAEHAEQRNINQKNKN
;
A
#
# COMPACT_ATOMS: atom_id res chain seq x y z
N MET A 1 -24.64 1.29 25.50
CA MET A 1 -23.33 1.72 26.04
C MET A 1 -22.16 0.75 25.78
N ASN A 2 -22.39 -0.45 25.21
CA ASN A 2 -21.33 -1.43 24.91
C ASN A 2 -20.81 -1.42 23.47
N SER A 3 -21.61 -1.01 22.47
CA SER A 3 -21.20 -1.07 21.05
C SER A 3 -20.01 -0.16 20.72
N PHE A 4 -19.93 1.03 21.33
CA PHE A 4 -18.82 1.98 21.10
C PHE A 4 -17.49 1.48 21.68
N LYS A 5 -17.49 0.85 22.86
CA LYS A 5 -16.30 0.24 23.46
C LYS A 5 -15.85 -1.02 22.71
N VAL A 6 -16.79 -1.77 22.14
CA VAL A 6 -16.48 -2.94 21.30
C VAL A 6 -15.87 -2.48 19.97
N LEU A 7 -16.43 -1.46 19.31
CA LEU A 7 -15.84 -0.86 18.11
C LEU A 7 -14.45 -0.29 18.39
N GLN A 8 -14.28 0.42 19.51
CA GLN A 8 -12.98 0.94 19.92
C GLN A 8 -11.96 -0.17 20.17
N LYS A 9 -12.39 -1.32 20.73
CA LYS A 9 -11.54 -2.48 20.99
C LYS A 9 -11.16 -3.25 19.72
N VAL A 10 -12.07 -3.32 18.75
CA VAL A 10 -11.84 -3.95 17.43
C VAL A 10 -10.92 -3.08 16.58
N LEU A 11 -11.14 -1.75 16.56
CA LEU A 11 -10.25 -0.79 15.91
C LEU A 11 -8.88 -0.70 16.60
N SER A 12 -8.80 -1.03 17.90
CA SER A 12 -7.55 -1.10 18.67
C SER A 12 -6.95 -2.51 18.73
N ASN A 13 -7.40 -3.48 17.92
CA ASN A 13 -6.78 -4.80 17.91
C ASN A 13 -5.35 -4.66 17.41
N HIS A 14 -4.41 -4.64 18.36
CA HIS A 14 -3.00 -4.64 18.04
C HIS A 14 -2.66 -5.89 17.21
N PRO A 15 -1.86 -5.76 16.15
CA PRO A 15 -1.41 -6.91 15.37
C PRO A 15 -0.82 -7.96 16.30
N LYS A 16 -1.09 -9.24 16.03
CA LYS A 16 -0.57 -10.33 16.87
C LYS A 16 0.95 -10.20 16.95
N SER A 17 1.58 -10.43 18.11
CA SER A 17 3.02 -10.22 18.29
C SER A 17 3.88 -10.93 17.25
N ARG A 18 3.42 -12.11 16.78
CA ARG A 18 4.07 -12.86 15.69
C ARG A 18 4.07 -12.09 14.36
N GLU A 19 2.98 -11.40 14.04
CA GLU A 19 2.86 -10.58 12.83
C GLU A 19 3.80 -9.38 12.90
N ILE A 20 3.84 -8.68 14.03
CA ILE A 20 4.76 -7.56 14.28
C ILE A 20 6.21 -8.01 14.07
N ILE A 21 6.62 -9.13 14.68
CA ILE A 21 7.98 -9.66 14.55
C ILE A 21 8.27 -10.03 13.09
N SER A 22 7.32 -10.70 12.41
CA SER A 22 7.49 -11.11 11.02
C SER A 22 7.60 -9.92 10.06
N ALA A 23 6.80 -8.87 10.28
CA ALA A 23 6.84 -7.63 9.51
C ALA A 23 8.18 -6.91 9.72
N SER A 24 8.59 -6.73 10.98
CA SER A 24 9.87 -6.08 11.32
C SER A 24 11.06 -6.82 10.77
N LEU A 25 11.09 -8.16 10.90
CA LEU A 25 12.17 -8.98 10.37
C LEU A 25 12.18 -8.96 8.83
N GLY A 26 11.01 -9.04 8.20
CA GLY A 26 10.89 -8.96 6.74
C GLY A 26 11.37 -7.62 6.19
N ALA A 27 10.96 -6.51 6.82
CA ALA A 27 11.41 -5.17 6.47
C ALA A 27 12.93 -5.01 6.64
N PHE A 28 13.47 -5.48 7.77
CA PHE A 28 14.91 -5.46 8.03
C PHE A 28 15.67 -6.26 6.96
N THR A 29 15.24 -7.49 6.67
CA THR A 29 15.88 -8.35 5.67
C THR A 29 15.80 -7.73 4.27
N ALA A 30 14.65 -7.15 3.89
CA ALA A 30 14.50 -6.50 2.60
C ALA A 30 15.46 -5.33 2.43
N ILE A 31 15.51 -4.41 3.40
CA ILE A 31 16.43 -3.28 3.37
C ILE A 31 17.88 -3.75 3.37
N LEU A 32 18.24 -4.72 4.22
CA LEU A 32 19.60 -5.26 4.29
C LEU A 32 20.06 -5.84 2.94
N LEU A 33 19.22 -6.67 2.31
CA LEU A 33 19.55 -7.29 1.03
C LEU A 33 19.64 -6.25 -0.08
N LEU A 34 18.72 -5.29 -0.12
CA LEU A 34 18.69 -4.29 -1.17
C LEU A 34 19.86 -3.30 -1.03
N MET A 35 20.21 -2.91 0.20
CA MET A 35 21.40 -2.10 0.47
C MET A 35 22.69 -2.84 0.14
N SER A 36 22.77 -4.14 0.45
CA SER A 36 23.92 -4.95 0.05
C SER A 36 24.07 -5.03 -1.47
N LEU A 37 22.96 -5.10 -2.20
CA LEU A 37 22.96 -5.07 -3.66
C LEU A 37 23.42 -3.70 -4.19
N ILE A 38 22.85 -2.60 -3.68
CA ILE A 38 23.20 -1.22 -4.07
C ILE A 38 24.70 -0.95 -3.84
N SER A 39 25.22 -1.34 -2.68
CA SER A 39 26.64 -1.22 -2.35
C SER A 39 27.56 -1.97 -3.34
N ARG A 40 27.13 -3.14 -3.85
CA ARG A 40 27.89 -3.90 -4.86
C ARG A 40 27.82 -3.30 -6.25
N LEU A 41 26.78 -2.53 -6.57
CA LEU A 41 26.62 -1.87 -7.87
C LEU A 41 27.53 -0.63 -8.02
N GLN A 42 28.29 -0.26 -6.98
CA GLN A 42 29.25 0.87 -6.99
C GLN A 42 28.60 2.18 -7.45
N LEU A 43 27.35 2.40 -7.05
CA LEU A 43 26.67 3.69 -7.23
C LEU A 43 27.42 4.77 -6.45
N THR A 44 27.41 6.00 -6.97
CA THR A 44 27.94 7.16 -6.23
C THR A 44 27.15 7.36 -4.93
N MET A 45 27.83 7.75 -3.84
CA MET A 45 27.23 7.97 -2.51
C MET A 45 25.97 8.87 -2.55
N GLU A 46 25.95 9.86 -3.44
CA GLU A 46 24.80 10.75 -3.64
C GLU A 46 23.58 9.97 -4.16
N MET A 47 23.75 9.18 -5.22
CA MET A 47 22.69 8.32 -5.78
C MET A 47 22.19 7.28 -4.78
N GLU A 48 23.07 6.73 -3.93
CA GLU A 48 22.67 5.79 -2.88
C GLU A 48 21.70 6.42 -1.87
N LEU A 49 22.01 7.62 -1.37
CA LEU A 49 21.16 8.35 -0.42
C LEU A 49 19.81 8.77 -1.04
N LEU A 50 19.83 9.21 -2.30
CA LEU A 50 18.64 9.65 -3.04
C LEU A 50 17.68 8.49 -3.29
N VAL A 51 18.20 7.32 -3.64
CA VAL A 51 17.38 6.12 -3.85
C VAL A 51 16.77 5.67 -2.52
N LEU A 52 17.51 5.79 -1.41
CA LEU A 52 17.15 5.24 -0.11
C LEU A 52 16.02 5.98 0.63
N ALA A 53 15.92 7.30 0.46
CA ALA A 53 15.02 8.11 1.27
C ALA A 53 13.52 7.74 1.09
N SER A 54 13.11 7.29 -0.10
CA SER A 54 11.74 6.80 -0.32
C SER A 54 11.56 5.32 0.04
N MET A 55 12.64 4.52 0.02
CA MET A 55 12.61 3.06 0.28
C MET A 55 12.15 2.70 1.69
N GLY A 56 12.54 3.49 2.68
CA GLY A 56 12.16 3.22 4.08
C GLY A 56 10.64 3.20 4.26
N ALA A 57 9.95 4.19 3.72
CA ALA A 57 8.49 4.29 3.78
C ALA A 57 7.81 3.23 2.90
N SER A 58 8.33 2.94 1.70
CA SER A 58 7.81 1.85 0.84
C SER A 58 7.95 0.49 1.52
N THR A 59 9.09 0.22 2.16
CA THR A 59 9.33 -1.01 2.92
C THR A 59 8.37 -1.12 4.09
N PHE A 60 8.21 -0.04 4.86
CA PHE A 60 7.23 -0.01 5.94
C PHE A 60 5.84 -0.40 5.42
N LEU A 61 5.38 0.22 4.33
CA LEU A 61 4.07 -0.06 3.76
C LEU A 61 3.95 -1.53 3.30
N LEU A 62 4.95 -2.05 2.58
CA LEU A 62 4.98 -3.42 2.04
C LEU A 62 5.05 -4.53 3.10
N PHE A 63 5.58 -4.25 4.29
CA PHE A 63 5.74 -5.27 5.34
C PHE A 63 4.81 -5.05 6.53
N VAL A 64 4.42 -3.82 6.85
CA VAL A 64 3.48 -3.55 7.94
C VAL A 64 2.04 -3.62 7.45
N LEU A 65 1.76 -3.12 6.24
CA LEU A 65 0.41 -3.06 5.67
C LEU A 65 0.38 -3.69 4.25
N PRO A 66 0.80 -4.97 4.08
CA PRO A 66 0.86 -5.60 2.76
C PRO A 66 -0.51 -5.76 2.07
N HIS A 67 -1.59 -5.62 2.84
CA HIS A 67 -2.98 -5.68 2.40
C HIS A 67 -3.45 -4.34 1.82
N SER A 68 -2.80 -3.23 2.17
CA SER A 68 -3.22 -1.91 1.71
C SER A 68 -3.22 -1.86 0.18
N PRO A 69 -4.24 -1.25 -0.45
CA PRO A 69 -4.25 -1.03 -1.89
C PRO A 69 -3.01 -0.25 -2.32
N MET A 70 -2.54 0.69 -1.49
CA MET A 70 -1.34 1.51 -1.74
C MET A 70 -0.03 0.72 -1.68
N ALA A 71 -0.04 -0.46 -1.08
CA ALA A 71 1.10 -1.36 -1.00
C ALA A 71 1.18 -2.31 -2.20
N GLN A 72 0.16 -2.39 -3.06
CA GLN A 72 0.12 -3.36 -4.15
C GLN A 72 1.15 -3.06 -5.25
N PRO A 73 1.50 -4.04 -6.11
CA PRO A 73 2.56 -3.88 -7.10
C PRO A 73 2.36 -2.72 -8.06
N TRP A 74 1.12 -2.45 -8.48
CA TRP A 74 0.82 -1.35 -9.41
C TRP A 74 1.08 0.03 -8.78
N PRO A 75 0.48 0.39 -7.62
CA PRO A 75 0.81 1.64 -6.94
C PRO A 75 2.30 1.81 -6.64
N LEU A 76 2.99 0.76 -6.16
CA LEU A 76 4.44 0.82 -5.90
C LEU A 76 5.23 1.22 -7.15
N MET A 77 5.05 0.47 -8.26
CA MET A 77 5.83 0.68 -9.48
C MET A 77 5.45 1.96 -10.20
N ALA A 78 4.15 2.16 -10.46
CA ALA A 78 3.65 3.31 -11.19
C ALA A 78 3.81 4.60 -10.38
N GLY A 79 3.59 4.56 -9.06
CA GLY A 79 3.79 5.72 -8.19
C GLY A 79 5.22 6.24 -8.24
N HIS A 80 6.22 5.38 -8.01
CA HIS A 80 7.62 5.79 -8.09
C HIS A 80 8.03 6.26 -9.48
N LEU A 81 7.52 5.64 -10.55
CA LEU A 81 7.76 6.07 -11.93
C LEU A 81 7.19 7.46 -12.21
N ILE A 82 5.90 7.69 -11.87
CA ILE A 82 5.23 8.97 -12.04
C ILE A 82 6.00 10.05 -11.28
N ALA A 83 6.31 9.81 -10.01
CA ALA A 83 7.00 10.76 -9.16
C ALA A 83 8.39 11.12 -9.68
N ALA A 84 9.17 10.12 -10.12
CA ALA A 84 10.49 10.34 -10.67
C ALA A 84 10.43 11.15 -11.98
N VAL A 85 9.54 10.79 -12.90
CA VAL A 85 9.39 11.50 -14.19
C VAL A 85 8.90 12.93 -13.97
N VAL A 86 7.87 13.12 -13.16
CA VAL A 86 7.32 14.45 -12.86
C VAL A 86 8.36 15.32 -12.15
N GLY A 87 9.04 14.78 -11.13
CA GLY A 87 10.07 15.52 -10.40
C GLY A 87 11.26 15.93 -11.27
N VAL A 88 11.76 15.04 -12.14
CA VAL A 88 12.82 15.38 -13.10
C VAL A 88 12.37 16.46 -14.09
N ASN A 89 11.12 16.41 -14.57
CA ASN A 89 10.59 17.46 -15.43
C ASN A 89 10.46 18.79 -14.67
N CYS A 90 9.91 18.81 -13.45
CA CYS A 90 9.84 20.04 -12.66
C CYS A 90 11.22 20.64 -12.40
N ASN A 91 12.21 19.81 -12.08
CA ASN A 91 13.61 20.25 -11.92
C ASN A 91 14.17 20.89 -13.20
N TYR A 92 13.79 20.36 -14.38
CA TYR A 92 14.26 20.89 -15.66
C TYR A 92 13.57 22.21 -16.06
N TRP A 93 12.29 22.37 -15.77
CA TRP A 93 11.48 23.47 -16.32
C TRP A 93 11.21 24.61 -15.34
N ILE A 94 11.45 24.41 -14.04
CA ILE A 94 11.13 25.39 -12.99
C ILE A 94 12.42 25.74 -12.23
N ALA A 95 12.89 26.97 -12.37
CA ALA A 95 14.16 27.42 -11.79
C ALA A 95 14.13 27.58 -10.27
N ASP A 96 12.98 27.93 -9.67
CA ASP A 96 12.87 28.03 -8.21
C ASP A 96 12.66 26.63 -7.61
N PRO A 97 13.59 26.11 -6.78
CA PRO A 97 13.51 24.74 -6.27
C PRO A 97 12.33 24.51 -5.31
N ILE A 98 11.86 25.56 -4.62
CA ILE A 98 10.71 25.46 -3.71
C ILE A 98 9.44 25.27 -4.54
N ILE A 99 9.26 26.11 -5.57
CA ILE A 99 8.12 26.02 -6.49
C ILE A 99 8.18 24.71 -7.28
N ALA A 100 9.36 24.32 -7.75
CA ALA A 100 9.58 23.08 -8.48
C ALA A 100 9.19 21.86 -7.64
N THR A 101 9.62 21.81 -6.38
CA THR A 101 9.31 20.72 -5.43
C THR A 101 7.81 20.66 -5.14
N ALA A 102 7.19 21.80 -4.81
CA ALA A 102 5.76 21.86 -4.52
C ALA A 102 4.92 21.41 -5.74
N THR A 103 5.31 21.86 -6.94
CA THR A 103 4.66 21.47 -8.19
C THR A 103 4.85 19.98 -8.48
N ALA A 104 6.07 19.46 -8.29
CA ALA A 104 6.38 18.05 -8.52
C ALA A 104 5.54 17.13 -7.63
N VAL A 105 5.46 17.44 -6.33
CA VAL A 105 4.65 16.66 -5.38
C VAL A 105 3.17 16.75 -5.74
N GLY A 106 2.64 17.96 -5.94
CA GLY A 106 1.23 18.16 -6.26
C GLY A 106 0.80 17.46 -7.54
N LEU A 107 1.58 17.57 -8.61
CA LEU A 107 1.31 16.93 -9.89
C LEU A 107 1.47 15.40 -9.81
N SER A 108 2.46 14.91 -9.06
CA SER A 108 2.63 13.47 -8.83
C SER A 108 1.43 12.87 -8.11
N VAL A 109 0.98 13.51 -7.03
CA VAL A 109 -0.20 13.07 -6.27
C VAL A 109 -1.45 13.09 -7.15
N LEU A 110 -1.66 14.13 -7.96
CA LEU A 110 -2.78 14.22 -8.90
C LEU A 110 -2.74 13.04 -9.90
N LEU A 111 -1.61 12.81 -10.55
CA LEU A 111 -1.47 11.74 -11.54
C LEU A 111 -1.62 10.35 -10.91
N MET A 112 -1.11 10.14 -9.70
CA MET A 112 -1.32 8.90 -8.96
C MET A 112 -2.79 8.64 -8.65
N HIS A 113 -3.57 9.67 -8.29
CA HIS A 113 -5.02 9.53 -8.12
C HIS A 113 -5.69 9.11 -9.44
N LEU A 114 -5.39 9.82 -10.54
CA LEU A 114 -5.99 9.56 -11.85
C LEU A 114 -5.67 8.16 -12.40
N LEU A 115 -4.51 7.61 -12.05
CA LEU A 115 -4.02 6.32 -12.52
C LEU A 115 -4.25 5.17 -11.52
N HIS A 116 -4.97 5.43 -10.42
CA HIS A 116 -5.16 4.49 -9.31
C HIS A 116 -3.84 3.88 -8.82
N ALA A 117 -2.78 4.70 -8.80
CA ALA A 117 -1.41 4.32 -8.47
C ALA A 117 -0.91 5.03 -7.21
N LEU A 118 -1.82 5.25 -6.24
CA LEU A 118 -1.51 5.99 -5.02
C LEU A 118 -0.50 5.24 -4.15
N HIS A 119 0.73 5.73 -4.16
CA HIS A 119 1.81 5.23 -3.32
C HIS A 119 2.45 6.41 -2.57
N PRO A 120 1.98 6.73 -1.35
CA PRO A 120 2.46 7.88 -0.59
C PRO A 120 3.99 7.99 -0.47
N PRO A 121 4.76 6.89 -0.31
CA PRO A 121 6.23 6.95 -0.30
C PRO A 121 6.86 7.55 -1.57
N ALA A 122 6.18 7.47 -2.71
CA ALA A 122 6.64 8.07 -3.96
C ALA A 122 6.63 9.61 -3.95
N ALA A 123 5.90 10.26 -3.04
CA ALA A 123 6.00 11.71 -2.88
C ALA A 123 7.44 12.14 -2.50
N ALA A 124 8.14 11.35 -1.68
CA ALA A 124 9.55 11.59 -1.38
C ALA A 124 10.42 11.48 -2.64
N THR A 125 10.13 10.52 -3.54
CA THR A 125 10.82 10.41 -4.83
C THR A 125 10.71 11.67 -5.68
N ALA A 126 9.53 12.30 -5.73
CA ALA A 126 9.34 13.55 -6.47
C ALA A 126 10.18 14.70 -5.88
N ILE A 127 10.22 14.81 -4.55
CA ILE A 127 11.06 15.81 -3.85
C ILE A 127 12.54 15.60 -4.19
N ILE A 128 13.01 14.36 -4.04
CA ILE A 128 14.40 13.95 -4.29
C ILE A 128 14.82 14.25 -5.73
N ALA A 129 13.93 14.03 -6.69
CA ALA A 129 14.20 14.33 -8.10
C ALA A 129 14.41 15.83 -8.39
N VAL A 130 13.86 16.70 -7.56
CA VAL A 130 14.03 18.16 -7.67
C VAL A 130 15.27 18.62 -6.93
N ILE A 131 15.35 18.36 -5.61
CA ILE A 131 16.40 18.95 -4.77
C ILE A 131 17.72 18.17 -4.77
N GLY A 132 17.68 16.92 -5.23
CA GLY A 132 18.78 15.99 -5.09
C GLY A 132 19.58 15.73 -6.37
N LEU A 133 19.12 16.25 -7.51
CA LEU A 133 19.74 16.01 -8.82
C LEU A 133 20.26 17.32 -9.40
N PRO A 134 21.46 17.32 -10.01
CA PRO A 134 21.96 18.49 -10.72
C PRO A 134 21.03 18.88 -11.88
N GLU A 135 20.78 20.17 -12.02
CA GLU A 135 19.98 20.74 -13.11
C GLU A 135 20.50 20.27 -14.48
N HIS A 136 19.56 19.97 -15.39
CA HIS A 136 19.84 19.66 -16.79
C HIS A 136 20.90 18.56 -17.05
N SER A 137 21.06 17.61 -16.12
CA SER A 137 22.06 16.55 -16.23
C SER A 137 21.48 15.24 -16.79
N ALA A 138 22.27 14.50 -17.58
CA ALA A 138 21.92 13.14 -18.00
C ALA A 138 21.73 12.17 -16.81
N ILE A 139 22.32 12.51 -15.66
CA ILE A 139 22.18 11.81 -14.38
C ILE A 139 20.72 11.84 -13.91
N ALA A 140 19.95 12.89 -14.23
CA ALA A 140 18.56 13.00 -13.81
C ALA A 140 17.68 11.87 -14.39
N TRP A 141 17.92 11.45 -15.63
CA TRP A 141 17.20 10.33 -16.23
C TRP A 141 17.71 8.97 -15.72
N GLN A 142 19.00 8.87 -15.38
CA GLN A 142 19.54 7.68 -14.71
C GLN A 142 18.89 7.46 -13.35
N PHE A 143 18.56 8.54 -12.63
CA PHE A 143 17.79 8.47 -11.38
C PHE A 143 16.42 7.83 -11.58
N VAL A 144 15.69 8.16 -12.66
CA VAL A 144 14.39 7.52 -12.96
C VAL A 144 14.54 6.01 -13.08
N TYR A 145 15.53 5.54 -13.86
CA TYR A 145 15.80 4.12 -14.00
C TYR A 145 16.21 3.46 -12.68
N ALA A 146 17.09 4.11 -11.91
CA ALA A 146 17.55 3.61 -10.62
C ALA A 146 16.39 3.47 -9.63
N VAL A 147 15.53 4.48 -9.52
CA VAL A 147 14.36 4.43 -8.64
C VAL A 147 13.38 3.34 -9.05
N VAL A 148 13.07 3.22 -10.34
CA VAL A 148 12.04 2.27 -10.79
C VAL A 148 12.55 0.83 -10.74
N ILE A 149 13.76 0.57 -11.22
CA ILE A 149 14.29 -0.80 -11.30
C ILE A 149 14.89 -1.25 -9.96
N ILE A 150 15.76 -0.43 -9.36
CA ILE A 150 16.53 -0.84 -8.18
C ILE A 150 15.65 -0.70 -6.93
N ASN A 151 15.04 0.46 -6.72
CA ASN A 151 14.20 0.68 -5.54
C ASN A 151 12.84 -0.02 -5.67
N ALA A 152 11.95 0.44 -6.56
CA ALA A 152 10.60 -0.10 -6.64
C ALA A 152 10.61 -1.58 -7.07
N GLY A 153 11.35 -1.93 -8.12
CA GLY A 153 11.48 -3.30 -8.62
C GLY A 153 12.18 -4.24 -7.62
N GLY A 154 13.28 -3.79 -7.01
CA GLY A 154 14.00 -4.56 -6.00
C GLY A 154 13.16 -4.81 -4.75
N LEU A 155 12.48 -3.78 -4.23
CA LEU A 155 11.55 -3.93 -3.10
C LEU A 155 10.35 -4.80 -3.47
N LEU A 156 9.81 -4.68 -4.68
CA LEU A 156 8.72 -5.53 -5.14
C LEU A 156 9.16 -7.00 -5.12
N PHE A 157 10.31 -7.30 -5.70
CA PHE A 157 10.86 -8.66 -5.73
C PHE A 157 11.07 -9.22 -4.32
N LEU A 158 11.69 -8.44 -3.43
CA LEU A 158 11.93 -8.84 -2.05
C LEU A 158 10.63 -8.98 -1.25
N SER A 159 9.66 -8.10 -1.47
CA SER A 159 8.33 -8.19 -0.86
C SER A 159 7.62 -9.47 -1.31
N LEU A 160 7.62 -9.77 -2.62
CA LEU A 160 7.08 -11.03 -3.17
C LEU A 160 7.75 -12.25 -2.56
N LEU A 161 9.08 -12.24 -2.44
CA LEU A 161 9.82 -13.37 -1.90
C LEU A 161 9.53 -13.54 -0.40
N ILE A 162 9.76 -12.50 0.39
CA ILE A 162 9.73 -12.58 1.86
C ILE A 162 8.30 -12.74 2.37
N ASN A 163 7.33 -11.97 1.86
CA ASN A 163 5.95 -12.10 2.33
C ASN A 163 5.33 -13.46 1.98
N ASN A 164 5.73 -14.11 0.89
CA ASN A 164 5.23 -15.44 0.55
C ASN A 164 5.99 -16.60 1.22
N LEU A 165 7.19 -16.36 1.78
CA LEU A 165 7.92 -17.35 2.58
C LEU A 165 7.47 -17.36 4.05
N LEU A 166 6.97 -16.23 4.55
CA LEU A 166 6.53 -16.12 5.94
C LEU A 166 5.16 -16.81 6.13
N PRO A 167 5.02 -17.76 7.07
CA PRO A 167 3.79 -18.51 7.19
C PRO A 167 2.62 -17.63 7.63
N GLY A 168 1.53 -17.64 6.86
CA GLY A 168 0.33 -16.83 7.11
C GLY A 168 0.36 -15.44 6.48
N ARG A 169 1.36 -15.13 5.65
CA ARG A 169 1.41 -13.93 4.83
C ARG A 169 1.36 -14.31 3.35
N HIS A 170 0.73 -13.46 2.56
CA HIS A 170 0.63 -13.61 1.11
C HIS A 170 0.69 -12.24 0.46
N TYR A 171 1.46 -12.13 -0.63
CA TYR A 171 1.61 -10.89 -1.40
C TYR A 171 1.95 -11.22 -2.87
N PRO A 172 1.34 -10.57 -3.87
CA PRO A 172 0.29 -9.58 -3.74
C PRO A 172 -0.99 -10.23 -3.26
N GLN A 173 -1.85 -9.45 -2.61
CA GLN A 173 -3.16 -9.95 -2.25
C GLN A 173 -3.98 -10.02 -3.53
N ARG A 174 -4.31 -11.25 -3.93
CA ARG A 174 -5.31 -11.50 -4.96
C ARG A 174 -6.65 -11.65 -4.26
N ASP A 175 -7.70 -11.16 -4.91
CA ASP A 175 -9.09 -11.22 -4.49
C ASP A 175 -9.44 -12.64 -4.01
N SER A 176 -9.34 -12.85 -2.70
CA SER A 176 -9.65 -14.14 -2.05
C SER A 176 -11.17 -14.33 -1.90
N HIS A 177 -11.91 -13.28 -2.27
CA HIS A 177 -13.34 -13.11 -2.25
C HIS A 177 -14.12 -14.33 -2.78
N HIS A 178 -13.67 -14.95 -3.87
CA HIS A 178 -14.46 -16.02 -4.50
C HIS A 178 -14.71 -17.27 -3.63
N LYS A 179 -13.89 -17.56 -2.61
CA LYS A 179 -14.09 -18.79 -1.83
C LYS A 179 -15.04 -18.60 -0.65
N HIS A 180 -14.88 -17.52 0.11
CA HIS A 180 -15.72 -17.23 1.27
C HIS A 180 -17.13 -16.76 0.85
N HIS A 181 -17.20 -15.78 -0.06
CA HIS A 181 -18.44 -15.25 -0.61
C HIS A 181 -19.36 -16.35 -1.20
N GLN A 182 -18.78 -17.28 -1.98
CA GLN A 182 -19.54 -18.41 -2.54
C GLN A 182 -20.07 -19.37 -1.47
N GLN A 183 -19.41 -19.46 -0.32
CA GLN A 183 -19.84 -20.29 0.79
C GLN A 183 -20.92 -19.57 1.61
N PHE A 184 -20.74 -18.27 1.86
CA PHE A 184 -21.70 -17.40 2.54
C PHE A 184 -23.04 -17.33 1.78
N ILE A 185 -23.02 -17.08 0.46
CA ILE A 185 -24.23 -17.04 -0.38
C ILE A 185 -25.05 -18.34 -0.30
N LYS A 186 -24.39 -19.50 -0.15
CA LYS A 186 -25.08 -20.79 -0.08
C LYS A 186 -25.79 -21.03 1.25
N SER A 187 -25.36 -20.36 2.32
CA SER A 187 -25.90 -20.53 3.67
C SER A 187 -26.76 -19.37 4.15
N ALA A 188 -26.57 -18.17 3.61
CA ALA A 188 -27.24 -16.96 4.07
C ALA A 188 -28.69 -16.87 3.58
N ASP A 189 -29.56 -16.37 4.47
CA ASP A 189 -30.95 -16.04 4.15
C ASP A 189 -30.99 -14.87 3.14
N GLU A 190 -31.87 -14.93 2.15
CA GLU A 190 -31.89 -14.02 0.98
C GLU A 190 -32.07 -12.54 1.38
N LYS A 191 -32.65 -12.29 2.58
CA LYS A 191 -32.83 -10.95 3.17
C LYS A 191 -31.54 -10.30 3.71
N LEU A 192 -30.46 -11.06 3.86
CA LEU A 192 -29.17 -10.61 4.39
C LEU A 192 -28.08 -10.50 3.31
N LEU A 193 -28.44 -10.59 2.03
CA LEU A 193 -27.47 -10.51 0.94
C LEU A 193 -27.39 -9.09 0.40
N LEU A 194 -26.48 -8.28 0.96
CA LEU A 194 -25.98 -7.09 0.26
C LEU A 194 -25.12 -7.56 -0.91
N ASN A 195 -25.30 -6.95 -2.07
CA ASN A 195 -24.46 -7.20 -3.24
C ASN A 195 -23.43 -6.08 -3.43
N GLU A 196 -22.48 -6.28 -4.34
CA GLU A 196 -21.41 -5.32 -4.65
C GLU A 196 -21.95 -3.92 -4.99
N ALA A 197 -23.08 -3.82 -5.71
CA ALA A 197 -23.68 -2.53 -6.05
C ALA A 197 -24.22 -1.77 -4.82
N ASP A 198 -24.65 -2.48 -3.77
CA ASP A 198 -25.07 -1.85 -2.51
C ASP A 198 -23.88 -1.23 -1.77
N PHE A 199 -22.70 -1.89 -1.80
CA PHE A 199 -21.47 -1.34 -1.24
C PHE A 199 -20.95 -0.16 -2.05
N GLN A 200 -20.97 -0.24 -3.38
CA GLN A 200 -20.60 0.88 -4.25
C GLN A 200 -21.51 2.09 -4.03
N TRP A 201 -22.81 1.86 -3.92
CA TRP A 201 -23.76 2.92 -3.58
C TRP A 201 -23.47 3.50 -2.20
N ALA A 202 -23.27 2.67 -1.17
CA ALA A 202 -22.98 3.14 0.19
C ALA A 202 -21.66 3.93 0.25
N LEU A 203 -20.61 3.47 -0.43
CA LEU A 203 -19.33 4.17 -0.55
C LEU A 203 -19.49 5.52 -1.27
N SER A 204 -20.37 5.61 -2.27
CA SER A 204 -20.68 6.90 -2.94
C SER A 204 -21.33 7.93 -2.03
N GLN A 205 -21.96 7.50 -0.92
CA GLN A 205 -22.57 8.40 0.06
C GLN A 205 -21.59 8.88 1.14
N ILE A 206 -20.36 8.35 1.18
CA ILE A 206 -19.35 8.72 2.15
C ILE A 206 -18.35 9.67 1.47
N ASP A 207 -18.34 10.94 1.88
CA ASP A 207 -17.43 11.98 1.34
C ASP A 207 -15.94 11.79 1.71
N THR A 208 -15.59 10.71 2.41
CA THR A 208 -14.23 10.44 2.88
C THR A 208 -13.62 9.24 2.17
N VAL A 209 -12.36 9.36 1.76
CA VAL A 209 -11.59 8.21 1.25
C VAL A 209 -11.38 7.21 2.38
N ILE A 210 -11.99 6.03 2.27
CA ILE A 210 -11.76 4.91 3.19
C ILE A 210 -10.56 4.12 2.66
N ASP A 211 -9.48 4.04 3.43
CA ASP A 211 -8.28 3.22 3.14
C ASP A 211 -8.52 1.75 3.49
N VAL A 212 -9.58 1.18 2.91
CA VAL A 212 -9.97 -0.22 3.03
C VAL A 212 -10.48 -0.64 1.67
N SER A 213 -10.05 -1.81 1.19
CA SER A 213 -10.52 -2.29 -0.11
C SER A 213 -12.04 -2.59 -0.06
N GLU A 214 -12.72 -2.46 -1.19
CA GLU A 214 -14.14 -2.84 -1.30
C GLU A 214 -14.36 -4.29 -0.86
N THR A 215 -13.42 -5.18 -1.22
CA THR A 215 -13.41 -6.58 -0.82
C THR A 215 -13.31 -6.78 0.69
N ASP A 216 -12.47 -6.01 1.38
CA ASP A 216 -12.35 -6.10 2.84
C ASP A 216 -13.65 -5.67 3.54
N LEU A 217 -14.39 -4.72 2.95
CA LEU A 217 -15.68 -4.28 3.48
C LEU A 217 -16.76 -5.34 3.30
N VAL A 218 -16.77 -6.03 2.16
CA VAL A 218 -17.68 -7.16 1.91
C VAL A 218 -17.36 -8.30 2.88
N ASP A 219 -16.10 -8.71 3.00
CA ASP A 219 -15.69 -9.77 3.93
C ASP A 219 -16.07 -9.42 5.38
N LEU A 220 -15.83 -8.17 5.80
CA LEU A 220 -16.20 -7.69 7.13
C LEU A 220 -17.72 -7.78 7.37
N TYR A 221 -18.53 -7.44 6.37
CA TYR A 221 -19.97 -7.58 6.42
C TYR A 221 -20.40 -9.04 6.55
N GLU A 222 -19.87 -9.92 5.71
CA GLU A 222 -20.19 -11.35 5.71
C GLU A 222 -19.87 -11.99 7.06
N PHE A 223 -18.66 -11.76 7.59
CA PHE A 223 -18.28 -12.26 8.92
C PHE A 223 -19.19 -11.72 10.03
N ALA A 224 -19.61 -10.45 9.93
CA ALA A 224 -20.54 -9.86 10.89
C ALA A 224 -21.93 -10.48 10.80
N ALA A 225 -22.41 -10.76 9.59
CA ALA A 225 -23.70 -11.40 9.32
C ALA A 225 -23.74 -12.83 9.84
N GLU A 226 -22.71 -13.64 9.53
CA GLU A 226 -22.58 -15.02 10.06
C GLU A 226 -22.58 -15.04 11.59
N HIS A 227 -21.81 -14.13 12.21
CA HIS A 227 -21.76 -14.06 13.67
C HIS A 227 -23.11 -13.65 14.29
N ALA A 228 -23.85 -12.76 13.63
CA ALA A 228 -25.20 -12.37 14.07
C ALA A 228 -26.18 -13.54 13.97
N GLU A 229 -26.11 -14.34 12.91
CA GLU A 229 -26.95 -15.52 12.73
C GLU A 229 -26.66 -16.57 13.80
N GLN A 230 -25.39 -16.92 14.02
CA GLN A 230 -24.97 -17.86 15.06
C GLN A 230 -25.44 -17.43 16.45
N ARG A 231 -25.38 -16.12 16.76
CA ARG A 231 -25.88 -15.56 18.02
C ARG A 231 -27.39 -15.76 18.16
N ASN A 232 -28.16 -15.53 17.11
CA ASN A 232 -29.62 -15.70 17.11
C ASN A 232 -30.04 -17.18 17.27
N ILE A 233 -29.33 -18.10 16.61
CA ILE A 233 -29.55 -19.56 16.76
C ILE A 233 -29.29 -19.98 18.21
N ASN A 234 -28.17 -19.54 18.79
CA ASN A 234 -27.81 -19.86 20.17
C ASN A 234 -28.78 -19.29 21.21
N GLN A 235 -29.47 -18.19 20.91
CA GLN A 235 -30.52 -17.64 21.76
C GLN A 235 -31.83 -18.43 21.65
N LYS A 236 -32.20 -18.88 20.45
CA LYS A 236 -33.38 -19.76 20.26
C LYS A 236 -33.22 -21.11 20.94
N ASN A 237 -32.03 -21.69 20.92
CA ASN A 237 -31.76 -22.99 21.56
C ASN A 237 -31.69 -22.94 23.10
N LYS A 238 -31.70 -21.75 23.70
CA LYS A 238 -31.70 -21.55 25.17
C LYS A 238 -33.09 -21.29 25.75
N ASN A 239 -34.09 -21.08 24.91
CA ASN A 239 -35.49 -20.85 25.29
C ASN A 239 -36.32 -22.10 24.95
#